data_AF-A0A1B6J2Y8-F1
#
_entry.id   AF-A0A1B6J2Y8-F1
#
_cell.length_a   1.000
_cell.length_b   1.000
_cell.length_c   1.000
_cell.angle_alpha   90.00
_cell.angle_beta   90.00
_cell.angle_gamma   90.00
#
_symmetry.space_group_name_H-M   'P 1'
#
loop_
_entity.id
_entity.type
_entity.pdbx_description
1 polymer ?
#
loop_
_entity_poly.entity_id
_entity_poly.type
_entity_poly.pdbx_seq_one_letter_code
_entity_poly.pdbx_strand_id
1 'polypeptide(L)'
;CEDSHISLELRTNKPEGLVFYVGPTNSDAFKQLGVQDFMSLELKDGYPVLLVDFGSGTVRVEQRHTKLSDGEIHRIDIIWNKSTIDMQVDKCNLPTCMSVTAPQPPNEFLNVNGPLQVGGTHMKLAAVAEGMNWSHKPHDEGFSGCIKNLTFNGKLYNLGMPSLSKNADLGCNQGMAVAVTFGIDTSFLVAILICLAILLILLLAVVVHRKKTDDLYKDTDDIRENIINYEDEGGGEGDMTGYDLNVLRLMYDDPLNEKQMPNNTHLIQRPGPDDVPDICGFLDGKKQSVDNDPETNPFDDVRHYAYEGDGNTTGSLSSLASGTDEGDLNFDYLSNFGPRFRKLADMYGEDPSDEEDDNFHNAASESWC
;
A
#
# COMPACT_ATOMS: atom_id res chain seq x y z
N CYS A 1 45.38 -22.14 -26.90
CA CYS A 1 44.10 -21.50 -26.53
C CYS A 1 44.26 -20.03 -26.83
N GLU A 2 43.85 -19.65 -28.04
CA GLU A 2 43.78 -18.27 -28.49
C GLU A 2 42.45 -17.73 -27.96
N ASP A 3 42.52 -16.64 -27.19
CA ASP A 3 41.45 -15.80 -26.65
C ASP A 3 40.27 -16.50 -25.94
N SER A 4 40.08 -16.15 -24.67
CA SER A 4 38.87 -16.50 -23.92
C SER A 4 37.85 -15.36 -24.02
N HIS A 5 36.57 -15.72 -24.09
CA HIS A 5 35.47 -14.78 -24.30
C HIS A 5 34.28 -15.14 -23.42
N ILE A 6 33.84 -14.19 -22.60
CA ILE A 6 32.56 -14.22 -21.88
C ILE A 6 31.68 -13.14 -22.47
N SER A 7 30.41 -13.44 -22.74
CA SER A 7 29.43 -12.40 -23.06
C SER A 7 28.12 -12.63 -22.36
N LEU A 8 27.42 -11.56 -22.03
CA LEU A 8 26.10 -11.59 -21.40
C LEU A 8 25.29 -10.35 -21.77
N GLU A 9 23.97 -10.46 -21.64
CA GLU A 9 23.06 -9.33 -21.74
C GLU A 9 22.44 -9.07 -20.38
N LEU A 10 22.36 -7.80 -19.98
CA LEU A 10 21.74 -7.40 -18.73
C LEU A 10 20.82 -6.19 -18.90
N ARG A 11 19.89 -6.03 -17.97
CA ARG A 11 19.01 -4.85 -17.85
C ARG A 11 18.82 -4.53 -16.38
N THR A 12 19.04 -3.28 -15.98
CA THR A 12 18.80 -2.82 -14.62
C THR A 12 18.53 -1.31 -14.55
N ASN A 13 17.96 -0.87 -13.43
CA ASN A 13 17.79 0.52 -13.01
C ASN A 13 18.58 0.81 -11.73
N LYS A 14 19.33 -0.17 -11.21
CA LYS A 14 20.13 -0.04 -10.00
C LYS A 14 21.57 0.33 -10.39
N PRO A 15 22.17 1.35 -9.75
CA PRO A 15 23.52 1.79 -10.08
C PRO A 15 24.61 0.86 -9.53
N GLU A 16 24.32 0.13 -8.47
CA GLU A 16 25.23 -0.84 -7.83
C GLU A 16 24.69 -2.27 -8.02
N GLY A 17 25.59 -3.26 -8.16
CA GLY A 17 25.17 -4.65 -8.28
C GLY A 17 26.23 -5.60 -8.85
N LEU A 18 26.48 -6.72 -8.17
CA LEU A 18 27.46 -7.72 -8.57
C LEU A 18 26.83 -8.65 -9.61
N VAL A 19 27.22 -8.48 -10.86
CA VAL A 19 26.63 -9.20 -12.01
C VAL A 19 27.09 -10.66 -12.00
N PHE A 20 28.38 -10.91 -11.87
CA PHE A 20 28.91 -12.26 -11.67
C PHE A 20 30.23 -12.26 -10.92
N TYR A 21 30.53 -13.40 -10.31
CA TYR A 21 31.80 -13.69 -9.67
C TYR A 21 32.23 -15.13 -9.96
N VAL A 22 33.51 -15.31 -10.28
CA VAL A 22 34.14 -16.62 -10.39
C VAL A 22 35.52 -16.55 -9.74
N GLY A 23 35.77 -17.45 -8.80
CA GLY A 23 36.97 -17.39 -7.98
C GLY A 23 36.87 -18.24 -6.71
N PRO A 24 37.77 -18.03 -5.75
CA PRO A 24 37.83 -18.76 -4.51
C PRO A 24 36.54 -18.59 -3.71
N THR A 25 36.02 -19.71 -3.21
CA THR A 25 34.92 -19.68 -2.24
C THR A 25 35.48 -19.84 -0.83
N ASN A 26 34.70 -19.51 0.22
CA ASN A 26 35.14 -19.63 1.63
C ASN A 26 35.25 -21.09 2.10
N SER A 27 35.99 -21.92 1.36
CA SER A 27 36.35 -23.27 1.78
C SER A 27 37.79 -23.27 2.30
N ASP A 28 38.01 -23.94 3.41
CA ASP A 28 39.36 -24.11 3.98
C ASP A 28 40.30 -24.83 3.00
N ALA A 29 39.74 -25.62 2.07
CA ALA A 29 40.50 -26.25 0.98
C ALA A 29 41.09 -25.20 0.00
N PHE A 30 40.36 -24.12 -0.32
CA PHE A 30 40.88 -23.09 -1.23
C PHE A 30 41.94 -22.20 -0.55
N LYS A 31 41.81 -21.95 0.75
CA LYS A 31 42.87 -21.27 1.53
C LYS A 31 44.17 -22.07 1.53
N GLN A 32 44.10 -23.40 1.59
CA GLN A 32 45.28 -24.27 1.55
C GLN A 32 45.95 -24.34 0.17
N LEU A 33 45.18 -24.17 -0.91
CA LEU A 33 45.70 -24.19 -2.28
C LEU A 33 46.40 -22.88 -2.67
N GLY A 34 46.21 -21.80 -1.92
CA GLY A 34 46.87 -20.51 -2.17
C GLY A 34 46.47 -19.85 -3.50
N VAL A 35 45.41 -20.33 -4.17
CA VAL A 35 44.94 -19.77 -5.44
C VAL A 35 44.05 -18.57 -5.15
N GLN A 36 44.47 -17.40 -5.64
CA GLN A 36 43.80 -16.12 -5.41
C GLN A 36 43.08 -15.62 -6.67
N ASP A 37 43.24 -16.32 -7.79
CA ASP A 37 42.74 -15.93 -9.11
C ASP A 37 41.21 -15.76 -9.09
N PHE A 38 40.72 -14.61 -9.53
CA PHE A 38 39.29 -14.37 -9.63
C PHE A 38 38.96 -13.43 -10.79
N MET A 39 37.68 -13.44 -11.18
CA MET A 39 37.11 -12.46 -12.07
C MET A 39 35.72 -12.08 -11.56
N SER A 40 35.42 -10.79 -11.59
CA SER A 40 34.08 -10.28 -11.26
C SER A 40 33.69 -9.14 -12.18
N LEU A 41 32.42 -9.13 -12.58
CA LEU A 41 31.79 -7.98 -13.22
C LEU A 41 30.78 -7.39 -12.25
N GLU A 42 30.89 -6.10 -11.99
CA GLU A 42 30.03 -5.36 -11.08
C GLU A 42 29.60 -4.03 -11.71
N LEU A 43 28.49 -3.48 -11.21
CA LEU A 43 28.07 -2.12 -11.53
C LEU A 43 28.48 -1.20 -10.40
N LYS A 44 29.07 -0.05 -10.77
CA LYS A 44 29.41 1.03 -9.86
C LYS A 44 29.00 2.36 -10.46
N ASP A 45 28.22 3.14 -9.74
CA ASP A 45 27.62 4.39 -10.20
C ASP A 45 26.84 4.22 -11.54
N GLY A 46 26.36 3.00 -11.80
CA GLY A 46 25.68 2.61 -13.03
C GLY A 46 26.59 2.24 -14.20
N TYR A 47 27.91 2.20 -14.02
CA TYR A 47 28.88 1.83 -15.04
C TYR A 47 29.46 0.43 -14.77
N PRO A 48 29.81 -0.35 -15.80
CA PRO A 48 30.41 -1.66 -15.62
C PRO A 48 31.86 -1.53 -15.18
N VAL A 49 32.22 -2.37 -14.21
CA VAL A 49 33.55 -2.51 -13.66
C VAL A 49 33.90 -3.98 -13.68
N LEU A 50 34.96 -4.32 -14.40
CA LEU A 50 35.55 -5.65 -14.43
C LEU A 50 36.80 -5.67 -13.54
N LEU A 51 36.84 -6.59 -12.59
CA LEU A 51 38.01 -6.89 -11.78
C LEU A 51 38.54 -8.27 -12.17
N VAL A 52 39.84 -8.37 -12.40
CA VAL A 52 40.51 -9.64 -12.75
C VAL A 52 41.82 -9.75 -11.99
N ASP A 53 42.05 -10.88 -11.35
CA ASP A 53 43.32 -11.20 -10.70
C ASP A 53 43.81 -12.55 -11.21
N PHE A 54 45.06 -12.58 -11.70
CA PHE A 54 45.75 -13.78 -12.16
C PHE A 54 46.67 -14.37 -11.07
N GLY A 55 46.55 -13.90 -9.83
CA GLY A 55 47.40 -14.26 -8.68
C GLY A 55 48.63 -13.38 -8.51
N SER A 56 48.78 -12.33 -9.31
CA SER A 56 49.87 -11.34 -9.23
C SER A 56 49.39 -9.94 -8.89
N GLY A 57 48.10 -9.81 -8.57
CA GLY A 57 47.44 -8.56 -8.21
C GLY A 57 46.28 -8.24 -9.15
N THR A 58 45.37 -7.42 -8.62
CA THR A 58 44.07 -7.19 -9.24
C THR A 58 44.13 -6.04 -10.23
N VAL A 59 43.69 -6.30 -11.46
CA VAL A 59 43.50 -5.30 -12.50
C VAL A 59 42.04 -4.86 -12.54
N ARG A 60 41.80 -3.55 -12.64
CA ARG A 60 40.47 -2.94 -12.74
C ARG A 60 40.28 -2.33 -14.13
N VAL A 61 39.21 -2.72 -14.81
CA VAL A 61 38.76 -2.18 -16.10
C VAL A 61 37.40 -1.54 -15.90
N GLU A 62 37.24 -0.28 -16.27
CA GLU A 62 36.02 0.48 -16.05
C GLU A 62 35.64 1.23 -17.32
N GLN A 63 34.40 1.07 -17.77
CA GLN A 63 33.89 1.74 -18.97
C GLN A 63 32.94 2.85 -18.53
N ARG A 64 33.32 4.11 -18.75
CA ARG A 64 32.55 5.29 -18.29
C ARG A 64 31.68 5.94 -19.38
N HIS A 65 31.54 5.27 -20.52
CA HIS A 65 30.83 5.83 -21.67
C HIS A 65 29.35 5.46 -21.67
N THR A 66 29.03 4.21 -21.32
CA THR A 66 27.66 3.70 -21.35
C THR A 66 27.20 3.40 -19.93
N LYS A 67 26.13 4.06 -19.51
CA LYS A 67 25.52 3.82 -18.20
C LYS A 67 24.48 2.71 -18.34
N LEU A 68 24.68 1.59 -17.63
CA LEU A 68 23.87 0.37 -17.76
C LEU A 68 22.63 0.32 -16.84
N SER A 69 22.43 1.38 -16.07
CA SER A 69 21.33 1.52 -15.10
C SER A 69 20.19 2.40 -15.64
N ASP A 70 20.09 2.52 -16.95
CA ASP A 70 19.06 3.30 -17.65
C ASP A 70 17.73 2.52 -17.85
N GLY A 71 17.72 1.22 -17.58
CA GLY A 71 16.56 0.35 -17.76
C GLY A 71 16.51 -0.34 -19.12
N GLU A 72 17.49 -0.11 -19.99
CA GLU A 72 17.60 -0.75 -21.29
C GLU A 72 18.46 -2.03 -21.22
N ILE A 73 18.37 -2.85 -22.27
CA ILE A 73 19.18 -4.06 -22.39
C ILE A 73 20.52 -3.71 -23.00
N HIS A 74 21.59 -4.00 -22.26
CA HIS A 74 22.96 -3.84 -22.71
C HIS A 74 23.66 -5.18 -22.84
N ARG A 75 24.53 -5.30 -23.83
CA ARG A 75 25.41 -6.44 -24.02
C ARG A 75 26.82 -6.10 -23.59
N ILE A 76 27.43 -6.97 -22.80
CA ILE A 76 28.83 -6.86 -22.38
C ILE A 76 29.60 -8.05 -22.94
N ASP A 77 30.71 -7.76 -23.60
CA ASP A 77 31.67 -8.72 -24.11
C ASP A 77 33.00 -8.52 -23.37
N ILE A 78 33.50 -9.58 -22.73
CA ILE A 78 34.78 -9.60 -22.01
C ILE A 78 35.68 -10.58 -22.74
N ILE A 79 36.75 -10.07 -23.33
CA ILE A 79 37.71 -10.84 -24.14
C ILE A 79 39.07 -10.74 -23.47
N TRP A 80 39.71 -11.87 -23.20
CA TRP A 80 41.04 -11.84 -22.61
C TRP A 80 41.95 -12.94 -23.14
N ASN A 81 43.24 -12.63 -23.13
CA ASN A 81 44.31 -13.56 -23.40
C ASN A 81 45.50 -13.23 -22.48
N LYS A 82 46.68 -13.73 -22.83
CA LYS A 82 47.89 -13.56 -22.02
C LYS A 82 48.38 -12.11 -21.93
N SER A 83 48.04 -11.27 -22.90
CA SER A 83 48.56 -9.91 -23.01
C SER A 83 47.49 -8.83 -22.85
N THR A 84 46.22 -9.15 -23.08
CA THR A 84 45.14 -8.16 -23.12
C THR A 84 43.90 -8.65 -22.40
N ILE A 85 43.23 -7.73 -21.71
CA ILE A 85 41.88 -7.86 -21.14
C ILE A 85 41.08 -6.69 -21.71
N ASP A 86 40.03 -6.99 -22.45
CA ASP A 86 39.14 -6.02 -23.10
C ASP A 86 37.71 -6.23 -22.60
N MET A 87 37.07 -5.13 -22.22
CA MET A 87 35.65 -5.07 -21.90
C MET A 87 34.95 -4.11 -22.85
N GLN A 88 34.03 -4.64 -23.64
CA GLN A 88 33.23 -3.89 -24.59
C GLN A 88 31.75 -3.92 -24.18
N VAL A 89 31.12 -2.75 -24.26
CA VAL A 89 29.67 -2.59 -24.06
C VAL A 89 29.04 -2.27 -25.41
N ASP A 90 27.94 -2.94 -25.77
CA ASP A 90 27.12 -2.69 -26.96
C ASP A 90 27.90 -2.60 -28.29
N LYS A 91 28.93 -3.43 -28.45
CA LYS A 91 29.79 -3.45 -29.63
C LYS A 91 30.37 -2.08 -29.98
N CYS A 92 30.86 -1.37 -28.96
CA CYS A 92 31.36 -0.03 -29.16
C CYS A 92 32.61 0.01 -30.06
N ASN A 93 32.51 0.73 -31.17
CA ASN A 93 33.56 0.84 -32.20
C ASN A 93 34.39 2.13 -32.08
N LEU A 94 34.15 2.95 -31.04
CA LEU A 94 34.85 4.21 -30.84
C LEU A 94 36.01 4.03 -29.84
N PRO A 95 37.16 4.71 -30.02
CA PRO A 95 38.25 4.63 -29.05
C PRO A 95 37.87 5.09 -27.64
N THR A 96 36.87 5.97 -27.52
CA THR A 96 36.44 6.58 -26.25
C THR A 96 35.68 5.63 -25.31
N CYS A 97 35.25 4.48 -25.82
CA CYS A 97 34.48 3.49 -25.05
C CYS A 97 35.16 2.12 -24.99
N MET A 98 36.31 1.96 -25.67
CA MET A 98 37.15 0.77 -25.53
C MET A 98 37.78 0.78 -24.13
N SER A 99 37.74 -0.36 -23.44
CA SER A 99 38.28 -0.50 -22.10
C SER A 99 39.24 -1.68 -22.08
N VAL A 100 40.49 -1.40 -22.46
CA VAL A 100 41.55 -2.41 -22.65
C VAL A 100 42.67 -2.19 -21.62
N THR A 101 43.16 -3.27 -21.04
CA THR A 101 44.33 -3.30 -20.16
C THR A 101 45.12 -4.59 -20.38
N ALA A 102 46.23 -4.76 -19.66
CA ALA A 102 47.01 -5.99 -19.65
C ALA A 102 46.94 -6.69 -18.28
N PRO A 103 47.06 -8.03 -18.22
CA PRO A 103 47.27 -8.75 -16.96
C PRO A 103 48.49 -8.21 -16.20
N GLN A 104 48.45 -8.27 -14.87
CA GLN A 104 49.59 -7.91 -14.05
C GLN A 104 50.63 -9.06 -14.08
N PRO A 105 51.88 -8.82 -14.53
CA PRO A 105 52.92 -9.84 -14.52
C PRO A 105 53.25 -10.32 -13.10
N PRO A 106 53.78 -11.54 -12.89
CA PRO A 106 54.18 -12.51 -13.92
C PRO A 106 53.11 -13.51 -14.38
N ASN A 107 51.94 -13.56 -13.73
CA ASN A 107 50.94 -14.58 -14.06
C ASN A 107 50.06 -14.18 -15.25
N GLU A 108 49.79 -15.15 -16.14
CA GLU A 108 49.05 -14.93 -17.40
C GLU A 108 47.82 -15.83 -17.55
N PHE A 109 47.58 -16.75 -16.61
CA PHE A 109 46.49 -17.73 -16.68
C PHE A 109 45.51 -17.54 -15.53
N LEU A 110 44.23 -17.47 -15.84
CA LEU A 110 43.17 -17.32 -14.87
C LEU A 110 42.70 -18.71 -14.40
N ASN A 111 43.16 -19.14 -13.22
CA ASN A 111 42.88 -20.47 -12.68
C ASN A 111 41.79 -20.41 -11.62
N VAL A 112 40.54 -20.27 -12.07
CA VAL A 112 39.40 -20.22 -11.15
C VAL A 112 38.94 -21.61 -10.73
N ASN A 113 38.77 -21.81 -9.42
CA ASN A 113 38.44 -23.12 -8.83
C ASN A 113 37.00 -23.22 -8.30
N GLY A 114 36.22 -22.14 -8.37
CA GLY A 114 34.84 -22.06 -7.88
C GLY A 114 33.81 -22.13 -9.01
N PRO A 115 32.54 -22.47 -8.68
CA PRO A 115 31.45 -22.34 -9.63
C PRO A 115 31.23 -20.88 -10.00
N LEU A 116 30.78 -20.64 -11.23
CA LEU A 116 30.31 -19.33 -11.68
C LEU A 116 29.06 -18.95 -10.87
N GLN A 117 29.12 -17.80 -10.19
CA GLN A 117 28.00 -17.24 -9.44
C GLN A 117 27.49 -16.01 -10.18
N VAL A 118 26.18 -15.92 -10.41
CA VAL A 118 25.54 -14.88 -11.22
C VAL A 118 24.47 -14.20 -10.38
N GLY A 119 24.39 -12.87 -10.44
CA GLY A 119 23.43 -12.06 -9.68
C GLY A 119 23.87 -11.74 -8.24
N GLY A 120 25.00 -12.28 -7.79
CA GLY A 120 25.51 -12.13 -6.43
C GLY A 120 26.30 -13.35 -5.99
N THR A 121 26.67 -13.40 -4.71
CA THR A 121 27.44 -14.51 -4.13
C THR A 121 26.79 -15.06 -2.86
N HIS A 122 26.99 -16.35 -2.60
CA HIS A 122 26.50 -16.97 -1.35
C HIS A 122 27.36 -16.60 -0.13
N MET A 123 28.54 -16.03 -0.34
CA MET A 123 29.46 -15.58 0.69
C MET A 123 29.69 -14.07 0.61
N LYS A 124 30.19 -13.50 1.71
CA LYS A 124 30.71 -12.14 1.72
C LYS A 124 32.12 -12.13 1.15
N LEU A 125 32.28 -11.57 -0.05
CA LEU A 125 33.55 -11.37 -0.73
C LEU A 125 34.49 -10.47 0.07
N ALA A 126 33.96 -9.54 0.88
CA ALA A 126 34.79 -8.76 1.81
C ALA A 126 35.62 -9.66 2.74
N ALA A 127 35.02 -10.72 3.30
CA ALA A 127 35.68 -11.66 4.20
C ALA A 127 36.66 -12.59 3.45
N VAL A 128 36.33 -12.98 2.22
CA VAL A 128 37.28 -13.73 1.37
C VAL A 128 38.50 -12.88 1.08
N ALA A 129 38.29 -11.61 0.74
CA ALA A 129 39.33 -10.65 0.42
C ALA A 129 40.17 -10.18 1.63
N GLU A 130 39.83 -10.57 2.86
CA GLU A 130 40.71 -10.40 4.03
C GLU A 130 41.81 -11.48 4.07
N GLY A 131 41.50 -12.67 3.54
CA GLY A 131 42.46 -13.77 3.42
C GLY A 131 43.24 -13.77 2.11
N MET A 132 42.84 -12.93 1.14
CA MET A 132 43.48 -12.79 -0.17
C MET A 132 44.16 -11.43 -0.29
N ASN A 133 45.29 -11.36 -0.99
CA ASN A 133 46.04 -10.11 -1.15
C ASN A 133 45.51 -9.27 -2.33
N TRP A 134 44.18 -9.13 -2.44
CA TRP A 134 43.53 -8.43 -3.54
C TRP A 134 43.58 -6.92 -3.35
N SER A 135 44.18 -6.22 -4.32
CA SER A 135 44.27 -4.76 -4.36
C SER A 135 42.90 -4.10 -4.55
N HIS A 136 42.04 -4.73 -5.36
CA HIS A 136 40.67 -4.31 -5.58
C HIS A 136 39.72 -5.46 -5.22
N LYS A 137 38.69 -5.15 -4.44
CA LYS A 137 37.77 -6.14 -3.88
C LYS A 137 36.40 -5.95 -4.53
N PRO A 138 35.74 -7.02 -5.01
CA PRO A 138 34.38 -6.91 -5.48
C PRO A 138 33.45 -6.56 -4.32
N HIS A 139 32.37 -5.85 -4.60
CA HIS A 139 31.39 -5.50 -3.59
C HIS A 139 30.44 -6.67 -3.26
N ASP A 140 29.85 -6.64 -2.07
CA ASP A 140 28.95 -7.71 -1.58
C ASP A 140 27.49 -7.53 -2.02
N GLU A 141 27.13 -6.38 -2.59
CA GLU A 141 25.76 -6.11 -3.04
C GLU A 141 25.37 -6.97 -4.24
N GLY A 142 24.28 -7.73 -4.12
CA GLY A 142 23.74 -8.54 -5.21
C GLY A 142 23.17 -7.67 -6.33
N PHE A 143 23.21 -8.18 -7.56
CA PHE A 143 22.62 -7.52 -8.71
C PHE A 143 21.10 -7.66 -8.71
N SER A 144 20.40 -6.55 -8.91
CA SER A 144 18.95 -6.50 -9.08
C SER A 144 18.66 -6.08 -10.51
N GLY A 145 18.17 -7.01 -11.32
CA GLY A 145 18.06 -6.85 -12.75
C GLY A 145 17.72 -8.15 -13.46
N CYS A 146 17.70 -8.07 -14.78
CA CYS A 146 17.62 -9.22 -15.67
C CYS A 146 19.02 -9.54 -16.19
N ILE A 147 19.42 -10.82 -16.17
CA ILE A 147 20.62 -11.32 -16.87
C ILE A 147 20.18 -12.45 -17.79
N LYS A 148 20.62 -12.41 -19.05
CA LYS A 148 20.32 -13.45 -20.05
C LYS A 148 21.50 -13.63 -21.01
N ASN A 149 21.42 -14.68 -21.83
CA ASN A 149 22.39 -14.95 -22.91
C ASN A 149 23.86 -15.01 -22.43
N LEU A 150 24.10 -15.51 -21.21
CA LEU A 150 25.46 -15.70 -20.70
C LEU A 150 26.17 -16.82 -21.46
N THR A 151 27.26 -16.50 -22.15
CA THR A 151 28.08 -17.45 -22.90
C THR A 151 29.53 -17.42 -22.47
N PHE A 152 30.23 -18.55 -22.61
CA PHE A 152 31.68 -18.66 -22.51
C PHE A 152 32.23 -19.43 -23.69
N ASN A 153 33.15 -18.82 -24.44
CA ASN A 153 33.72 -19.36 -25.67
C ASN A 153 32.64 -19.90 -26.62
N GLY A 154 31.57 -19.12 -26.81
CA GLY A 154 30.42 -19.46 -27.65
C GLY A 154 29.44 -20.49 -27.08
N LYS A 155 29.70 -21.06 -25.89
CA LYS A 155 28.78 -22.01 -25.24
C LYS A 155 27.85 -21.26 -24.27
N LEU A 156 26.55 -21.45 -24.45
CA LEU A 156 25.52 -20.86 -23.60
C LEU A 156 25.44 -21.56 -22.24
N TYR A 157 25.45 -20.79 -21.15
CA TYR A 157 25.13 -21.28 -19.81
C TYR A 157 23.63 -21.36 -19.62
N ASN A 158 23.16 -22.49 -19.09
CA ASN A 158 21.76 -22.65 -18.72
C ASN A 158 21.48 -22.03 -17.36
N LEU A 159 21.08 -20.75 -17.35
CA LEU A 159 20.66 -20.03 -16.15
C LEU A 159 19.31 -20.51 -15.60
N GLY A 160 18.54 -21.28 -16.38
CA GLY A 160 17.22 -21.79 -15.99
C GLY A 160 17.25 -23.00 -15.07
N MET A 161 18.41 -23.66 -14.94
CA MET A 161 18.60 -24.84 -14.07
C MET A 161 19.91 -24.72 -13.27
N PRO A 162 20.02 -23.75 -12.35
CA PRO A 162 21.21 -23.62 -11.52
C PRO A 162 21.27 -24.73 -10.46
N SER A 163 22.48 -25.17 -10.11
CA SER A 163 22.67 -26.13 -9.00
C SER A 163 22.22 -25.59 -7.64
N LEU A 164 22.26 -24.25 -7.48
CA LEU A 164 21.81 -23.54 -6.29
C LEU A 164 21.31 -22.16 -6.72
N SER A 165 20.14 -21.75 -6.21
CA SER A 165 19.60 -20.41 -6.40
C SER A 165 19.00 -19.87 -5.10
N LYS A 166 19.05 -18.55 -4.93
CA LYS A 166 18.42 -17.82 -3.83
C LYS A 166 17.99 -16.46 -4.36
N ASN A 167 16.73 -16.08 -4.13
CA ASN A 167 16.16 -14.80 -4.59
C ASN A 167 16.40 -14.55 -6.10
N ALA A 168 16.29 -15.61 -6.90
CA ALA A 168 16.43 -15.55 -8.34
C ALA A 168 15.15 -16.10 -8.97
N ASP A 169 14.52 -15.28 -9.81
CA ASP A 169 13.30 -15.64 -10.51
C ASP A 169 13.59 -16.03 -11.96
N LEU A 170 12.84 -17.00 -12.47
CA LEU A 170 12.92 -17.41 -13.86
C LEU A 170 12.12 -16.43 -14.72
N GLY A 171 12.83 -15.49 -15.35
CA GLY A 171 12.27 -14.56 -16.32
C GLY A 171 12.51 -13.09 -15.96
N CYS A 172 12.24 -12.22 -16.92
CA CYS A 172 12.53 -10.77 -16.81
C CYS A 172 11.26 -9.91 -16.92
N ASN A 173 10.10 -10.51 -16.67
CA ASN A 173 8.80 -9.88 -16.87
C ASN A 173 8.29 -9.16 -15.62
N GLN A 174 8.94 -9.33 -14.47
CA GLN A 174 8.63 -8.54 -13.29
C GLN A 174 9.22 -7.15 -13.50
N GLY A 175 8.35 -6.13 -13.50
CA GLY A 175 8.79 -4.75 -13.38
C GLY A 175 9.68 -4.66 -12.15
N MET A 176 10.87 -4.09 -12.31
CA MET A 176 11.78 -3.90 -11.19
C MET A 176 11.14 -2.92 -10.22
N ALA A 177 10.40 -3.43 -9.23
CA ALA A 177 9.93 -2.63 -8.14
C ALA A 177 11.19 -2.13 -7.43
N VAL A 178 11.53 -0.86 -7.65
CA VAL A 178 12.47 -0.17 -6.79
C VAL A 178 11.82 -0.20 -5.42
N ALA A 179 12.22 -1.16 -4.60
CA ALA A 179 12.05 -1.03 -3.17
C ALA A 179 12.85 0.22 -2.81
N VAL A 180 12.17 1.35 -2.77
CA VAL A 180 12.65 2.53 -2.09
C VAL A 180 12.56 2.12 -0.62
N THR A 181 13.61 1.46 -0.15
CA THR A 181 13.89 1.44 1.26
C THR A 181 14.19 2.88 1.59
N PHE A 182 13.16 3.66 1.94
CA PHE A 182 13.36 4.89 2.67
C PHE A 182 14.16 4.47 3.90
N GLY A 183 15.47 4.67 3.84
CA GLY A 183 16.33 4.57 5.00
C GLY A 183 15.69 5.49 6.01
N ILE A 184 15.15 4.92 7.08
CA ILE A 184 14.59 5.70 8.16
C ILE A 184 15.80 6.35 8.84
N ASP A 185 16.24 7.47 8.29
CA ASP A 185 17.34 8.25 8.85
C ASP A 185 16.90 8.75 10.23
N THR A 186 17.83 8.79 11.17
CA THR A 186 17.57 9.32 12.52
C THR A 186 16.98 10.74 12.47
N SER A 187 17.39 11.52 11.47
CA SER A 187 16.84 12.83 11.10
C SER A 187 15.34 12.78 10.78
N PHE A 188 14.92 11.76 10.03
CA PHE A 188 13.52 11.56 9.62
C PHE A 188 12.65 11.14 10.80
N LEU A 189 13.17 10.27 11.69
CA LEU A 189 12.47 9.91 12.94
C LEU A 189 12.30 11.13 13.87
N VAL A 190 13.33 11.96 14.00
CA VAL A 190 13.25 13.19 14.79
C VAL A 190 12.21 14.15 14.20
N ALA A 191 12.15 14.30 12.88
CA ALA A 191 11.14 15.13 12.22
C ALA A 191 9.70 14.64 12.49
N ILE A 192 9.46 13.32 12.44
CA ILE A 192 8.17 12.72 12.79
C ILE A 192 7.80 12.99 14.25
N LEU A 193 8.75 12.81 15.18
CA LEU A 193 8.50 13.07 16.60
C LEU A 193 8.16 14.54 16.88
N ILE A 194 8.84 15.48 16.22
CA ILE A 194 8.53 16.91 16.30
C ILE A 194 7.13 17.19 15.74
N CYS A 195 6.78 16.58 14.62
CA CYS A 195 5.47 16.75 14.00
C CYS A 195 4.33 16.25 14.92
N LEU A 196 4.51 15.08 15.54
CA LEU A 196 3.56 14.55 16.52
C LEU A 196 3.45 15.43 17.78
N ALA A 197 4.57 15.97 18.27
CA ALA A 197 4.56 16.89 19.41
C ALA A 197 3.80 18.19 19.10
N ILE A 198 3.98 18.76 17.90
CA ILE A 198 3.25 19.96 17.46
C ILE A 198 1.74 19.67 17.37
N LEU A 199 1.35 18.53 16.79
CA LEU A 199 -0.07 18.14 16.72
C LEU A 199 -0.69 17.97 18.11
N LEU A 200 0.06 17.42 19.08
CA LEU A 200 -0.40 17.26 20.45
C LEU A 200 -0.56 18.61 21.15
N ILE A 201 0.37 19.55 20.94
CA ILE A 201 0.25 20.94 21.44
C ILE A 201 -0.96 21.63 20.82
N LEU A 202 -1.21 21.47 19.51
CA LEU A 202 -2.38 22.04 18.85
C LEU A 202 -3.68 21.44 19.39
N LEU A 203 -3.75 20.13 19.63
CA LEU A 203 -4.90 19.49 20.26
C LEU A 203 -5.15 20.03 21.67
N LEU A 204 -4.09 20.16 22.49
CA LEU A 204 -4.21 20.76 23.83
C LEU A 204 -4.65 22.22 23.75
N ALA A 205 -4.12 22.99 22.80
CA ALA A 205 -4.54 24.37 22.58
C ALA A 205 -6.02 24.46 22.19
N VAL A 206 -6.50 23.57 21.32
CA VAL A 206 -7.92 23.48 20.95
C VAL A 206 -8.78 23.09 22.15
N VAL A 207 -8.36 22.10 22.95
CA VAL A 207 -9.11 21.68 24.16
C VAL A 207 -9.17 22.80 25.19
N VAL A 208 -8.06 23.51 25.43
CA VAL A 208 -8.02 24.66 26.34
C VAL A 208 -8.83 25.82 25.79
N HIS A 209 -8.77 26.08 24.48
CA HIS A 209 -9.57 27.12 23.84
C HIS A 209 -11.07 26.80 23.95
N ARG A 210 -11.47 25.54 23.70
CA ARG A 210 -12.86 25.09 23.88
C ARG A 210 -13.32 25.23 25.34
N LYS A 211 -12.48 24.83 26.30
CA LYS A 211 -12.78 25.01 27.73
C LYS A 211 -12.90 26.48 28.11
N LYS A 212 -12.01 27.35 27.60
CA LYS A 212 -12.06 28.79 27.87
C LYS A 212 -13.26 29.47 27.21
N THR A 213 -13.68 29.03 26.02
CA THR A 213 -14.92 29.50 25.41
C THR A 213 -16.14 29.04 26.20
N ASP A 214 -16.16 27.80 26.70
CA ASP A 214 -17.26 27.31 27.54
C ASP A 214 -17.34 28.09 28.88
N ASP A 215 -16.19 28.40 29.50
CA ASP A 215 -16.12 29.22 30.72
C ASP A 215 -16.53 30.69 30.46
N LEU A 216 -16.15 31.26 29.31
CA LEU A 216 -16.53 32.62 28.89
C LEU A 216 -18.03 32.75 28.59
N TYR A 217 -18.63 31.71 27.98
CA TYR A 217 -20.06 31.68 27.73
C TYR A 217 -20.86 31.58 29.03
N LYS A 218 -20.38 30.80 30.02
CA LYS A 218 -20.96 30.78 31.38
C LYS A 218 -20.95 32.15 32.05
N ASP A 219 -19.84 32.89 31.98
CA ASP A 219 -19.74 34.23 32.58
C ASP A 219 -20.66 35.25 31.87
N THR A 220 -20.95 35.07 30.57
CA THR A 220 -21.93 35.90 29.85
C THR A 220 -23.39 35.53 30.13
N ASP A 221 -23.67 34.30 30.58
CA ASP A 221 -25.01 33.88 31.00
C ASP A 221 -25.31 34.37 32.42
N ASP A 222 -24.33 34.35 33.34
CA ASP A 222 -24.44 34.88 34.71
C ASP A 222 -24.80 36.40 34.72
N ILE A 223 -24.33 37.19 33.75
CA ILE A 223 -24.66 38.62 33.64
C ILE A 223 -26.06 38.82 33.01
N ARG A 224 -26.56 37.84 32.25
CA ARG A 224 -27.90 37.87 31.65
C ARG A 224 -29.02 37.42 32.60
N GLU A 225 -28.70 36.79 33.73
CA GLU A 225 -29.69 36.40 34.74
C GLU A 225 -30.37 37.60 35.44
N ASN A 226 -29.88 38.83 35.27
CA ASN A 226 -30.54 40.04 35.80
C ASN A 226 -31.51 40.74 34.82
N ILE A 227 -31.72 40.19 33.61
CA ILE A 227 -32.78 40.63 32.71
C ILE A 227 -33.85 39.54 32.72
N ILE A 228 -34.82 39.71 33.63
CA ILE A 228 -36.00 38.84 33.68
C ILE A 228 -36.95 39.31 32.56
N ASN A 229 -37.02 38.54 31.48
CA ASN A 229 -38.03 38.73 30.44
C ASN A 229 -39.36 38.18 30.96
N TYR A 230 -40.17 39.06 31.54
CA TYR A 230 -41.54 38.75 31.96
C TYR A 230 -42.48 38.85 30.76
N GLU A 231 -42.59 37.78 29.97
CA GLU A 231 -43.76 37.54 29.12
C GLU A 231 -44.12 36.05 29.18
N ASP A 232 -45.36 35.79 29.62
CA ASP A 232 -46.11 34.53 29.68
C ASP A 232 -45.77 33.46 30.74
N GLU A 233 -46.34 33.71 31.93
CA GLU A 233 -47.35 32.85 32.58
C GLU A 233 -47.33 31.32 32.28
N GLY A 234 -46.80 30.54 33.23
CA GLY A 234 -47.02 29.10 33.32
C GLY A 234 -46.01 28.39 34.21
N GLY A 235 -46.21 28.48 35.54
CA GLY A 235 -45.32 27.88 36.54
C GLY A 235 -45.56 26.38 36.80
N GLY A 236 -44.46 25.68 37.09
CA GLY A 236 -44.35 24.24 37.37
C GLY A 236 -43.68 23.57 36.18
N GLU A 237 -42.49 22.96 36.25
CA GLU A 237 -42.04 21.97 37.24
C GLU A 237 -40.50 22.02 37.31
N GLY A 238 -39.97 22.57 38.40
CA GLY A 238 -38.53 22.81 38.60
C GLY A 238 -37.82 21.80 39.50
N ASP A 239 -38.44 20.64 39.82
CA ASP A 239 -37.96 19.74 40.86
C ASP A 239 -37.78 18.29 40.35
N MET A 240 -36.92 18.06 39.34
CA MET A 240 -36.61 16.70 38.85
C MET A 240 -35.31 16.08 39.41
N THR A 241 -34.66 16.65 40.43
CA THR A 241 -33.45 16.02 41.01
C THR A 241 -33.40 15.95 42.55
N GLY A 242 -34.55 16.07 43.23
CA GLY A 242 -34.63 16.07 44.69
C GLY A 242 -35.12 14.79 45.35
N TYR A 243 -34.97 13.61 44.74
CA TYR A 243 -35.51 12.37 45.31
C TYR A 243 -34.54 11.73 46.34
N ASP A 244 -34.84 11.85 47.64
CA ASP A 244 -34.16 11.11 48.73
C ASP A 244 -34.83 9.75 48.97
N LEU A 245 -34.13 8.67 48.59
CA LEU A 245 -34.60 7.29 48.76
C LEU A 245 -34.64 6.81 50.22
N ASN A 246 -34.17 7.59 51.20
CA ASN A 246 -34.27 7.21 52.62
C ASN A 246 -35.69 7.34 53.19
N VAL A 247 -36.63 7.95 52.47
CA VAL A 247 -38.04 8.06 52.88
C VAL A 247 -38.82 6.74 52.68
N LEU A 248 -38.27 5.78 51.93
CA LEU A 248 -38.88 4.44 51.76
C LEU A 248 -38.56 3.46 52.91
N ARG A 249 -37.79 3.87 53.93
CA ARG A 249 -37.51 3.04 55.10
C ARG A 249 -38.53 3.28 56.21
N LEU A 250 -39.78 2.97 55.93
CA LEU A 250 -40.83 2.82 56.95
C LEU A 250 -40.51 1.59 57.80
N MET A 251 -40.06 1.85 59.02
CA MET A 251 -40.28 1.08 60.25
C MET A 251 -40.50 -0.43 60.06
N TYR A 252 -39.41 -1.20 60.05
CA TYR A 252 -39.41 -2.58 60.50
C TYR A 252 -38.22 -2.75 61.43
N ASP A 253 -38.42 -2.36 62.69
CA ASP A 253 -37.68 -2.85 63.85
C ASP A 253 -38.34 -2.27 65.11
N ASP A 254 -39.27 -3.02 65.71
CA ASP A 254 -39.46 -3.02 67.16
C ASP A 254 -40.16 -4.34 67.59
N PRO A 255 -40.07 -4.78 68.86
CA PRO A 255 -39.54 -6.09 69.19
C PRO A 255 -40.63 -7.04 69.70
N LEU A 256 -40.22 -8.29 69.85
CA LEU A 256 -40.87 -9.35 70.64
C LEU A 256 -41.62 -8.83 71.89
N ASN A 257 -42.95 -8.99 71.95
CA ASN A 257 -43.62 -9.77 73.02
C ASN A 257 -45.14 -9.98 72.80
N GLU A 258 -45.57 -11.25 72.81
CA GLU A 258 -46.80 -11.83 73.39
C GLU A 258 -48.09 -10.99 73.54
N LYS A 259 -49.14 -11.30 72.76
CA LYS A 259 -50.34 -12.05 73.21
C LYS A 259 -51.52 -12.04 72.22
N GLN A 260 -52.20 -13.20 72.20
CA GLN A 260 -53.60 -13.45 71.83
C GLN A 260 -54.01 -13.40 70.34
N MET A 261 -54.23 -14.58 69.75
CA MET A 261 -55.22 -14.76 68.67
C MET A 261 -56.65 -14.57 69.25
N PRO A 262 -57.69 -14.26 68.43
CA PRO A 262 -58.33 -15.30 67.62
C PRO A 262 -58.88 -14.88 66.23
N ASN A 263 -59.08 -15.91 65.42
CA ASN A 263 -59.89 -16.06 64.21
C ASN A 263 -61.09 -15.11 64.04
N ASN A 264 -61.29 -14.60 62.81
CA ASN A 264 -62.49 -14.97 62.05
C ASN A 264 -62.45 -14.55 60.56
N THR A 265 -62.92 -15.50 59.78
CA THR A 265 -63.26 -15.53 58.35
C THR A 265 -64.44 -14.63 57.96
N HIS A 266 -64.33 -13.94 56.81
CA HIS A 266 -65.44 -13.57 55.91
C HIS A 266 -64.86 -13.47 54.48
N LEU A 267 -64.81 -14.55 53.71
CA LEU A 267 -65.80 -15.01 52.72
C LEU A 267 -66.14 -14.03 51.58
N ILE A 268 -65.40 -14.19 50.47
CA ILE A 268 -65.83 -14.43 49.07
C ILE A 268 -67.06 -13.66 48.54
N GLN A 269 -66.89 -13.01 47.38
CA GLN A 269 -67.78 -13.25 46.24
C GLN A 269 -66.98 -13.36 44.93
N ARG A 270 -66.76 -14.61 44.51
CA ARG A 270 -66.43 -15.03 43.15
C ARG A 270 -67.76 -15.13 42.37
N PRO A 271 -67.87 -14.60 41.15
CA PRO A 271 -68.97 -14.97 40.26
C PRO A 271 -68.85 -16.44 39.85
N GLY A 272 -69.98 -17.09 39.62
CA GLY A 272 -70.07 -18.51 39.25
C GLY A 272 -69.59 -18.81 37.81
N PRO A 273 -69.57 -20.10 37.41
CA PRO A 273 -68.84 -20.57 36.23
C PRO A 273 -69.48 -20.26 34.86
N ASP A 274 -70.63 -19.60 34.79
CA ASP A 274 -71.41 -19.43 33.54
C ASP A 274 -71.71 -17.96 33.18
N ASP A 275 -71.11 -16.98 33.86
CA ASP A 275 -71.25 -15.57 33.47
C ASP A 275 -70.07 -15.14 32.58
N VAL A 276 -70.36 -14.88 31.31
CA VAL A 276 -69.41 -14.27 30.37
C VAL A 276 -69.05 -12.87 30.91
N PRO A 277 -67.78 -12.57 31.17
CA PRO A 277 -67.39 -11.24 31.62
C PRO A 277 -67.82 -10.19 30.59
N ASP A 278 -68.51 -9.14 31.04
CA ASP A 278 -68.96 -8.03 30.18
C ASP A 278 -67.74 -7.19 29.74
N ILE A 279 -67.04 -7.72 28.74
CA ILE A 279 -65.88 -7.08 28.11
C ILE A 279 -66.31 -5.78 27.44
N CYS A 280 -67.53 -5.70 26.90
CA CYS A 280 -68.04 -4.48 26.26
C CYS A 280 -68.18 -3.36 27.28
N GLY A 281 -68.86 -3.61 28.41
CA GLY A 281 -68.98 -2.64 29.50
C GLY A 281 -67.63 -2.25 30.12
N PHE A 282 -66.69 -3.20 30.24
CA PHE A 282 -65.34 -2.92 30.72
C PHE A 282 -64.55 -2.01 29.75
N LEU A 283 -64.61 -2.30 28.44
CA LEU A 283 -63.93 -1.51 27.41
C LEU A 283 -64.57 -0.12 27.27
N ASP A 284 -65.89 -0.02 27.31
CA ASP A 284 -66.59 1.27 27.24
C ASP A 284 -66.29 2.14 28.46
N GLY A 285 -66.22 1.54 29.66
CA GLY A 285 -65.83 2.23 30.88
C GLY A 285 -64.37 2.71 30.85
N LYS A 286 -63.45 1.89 30.33
CA LYS A 286 -62.04 2.30 30.17
C LYS A 286 -61.85 3.35 29.09
N LYS A 287 -62.58 3.26 27.98
CA LYS A 287 -62.57 4.27 26.91
C LYS A 287 -63.06 5.62 27.44
N GLN A 288 -64.21 5.63 28.14
CA GLN A 288 -64.74 6.87 28.71
C GLN A 288 -63.81 7.49 29.75
N SER A 289 -63.05 6.66 30.50
CA SER A 289 -62.03 7.14 31.44
C SER A 289 -60.83 7.80 30.75
N VAL A 290 -60.47 7.39 29.53
CA VAL A 290 -59.35 7.96 28.76
C VAL A 290 -59.80 9.19 27.98
N ASP A 291 -60.99 9.14 27.36
CA ASP A 291 -61.56 10.27 26.61
C ASP A 291 -61.86 11.49 27.49
N ASN A 292 -62.09 11.28 28.80
CA ASN A 292 -62.34 12.35 29.78
C ASN A 292 -61.13 12.63 30.69
N ASP A 293 -59.94 12.11 30.36
CA ASP A 293 -58.73 12.40 31.12
C ASP A 293 -58.32 13.88 30.89
N PRO A 294 -58.30 14.74 31.92
CA PRO A 294 -57.86 16.13 31.74
C PRO A 294 -56.34 16.25 31.52
N GLU A 295 -55.56 15.18 31.72
CA GLU A 295 -54.10 15.13 31.57
C GLU A 295 -53.66 14.49 30.24
N THR A 296 -54.58 14.23 29.29
CA THR A 296 -54.15 13.82 27.94
C THR A 296 -53.36 14.96 27.29
N ASN A 297 -52.10 14.69 26.96
CA ASN A 297 -51.25 15.58 26.17
C ASN A 297 -51.99 16.03 24.88
N PRO A 298 -51.79 17.27 24.41
CA PRO A 298 -52.41 17.75 23.19
C PRO A 298 -51.99 16.90 21.98
N PHE A 299 -52.91 16.72 21.02
CA PHE A 299 -52.66 15.95 19.79
C PHE A 299 -51.39 16.42 19.07
N ASP A 300 -50.58 15.48 18.60
CA ASP A 300 -49.38 15.75 17.80
C ASP A 300 -49.73 16.58 16.56
N ASP A 301 -49.10 17.75 16.43
CA ASP A 301 -49.30 18.64 15.29
C ASP A 301 -48.41 18.21 14.11
N VAL A 302 -49.01 18.12 12.91
CA VAL A 302 -48.32 17.71 11.69
C VAL A 302 -47.58 18.91 11.10
N ARG A 303 -46.30 19.04 11.45
CA ARG A 303 -45.43 20.09 10.88
C ARG A 303 -45.10 19.79 9.41
N HIS A 304 -45.58 20.66 8.51
CA HIS A 304 -45.20 20.67 7.11
C HIS A 304 -43.89 21.44 6.92
N TYR A 305 -42.82 20.75 6.55
CA TYR A 305 -41.58 21.40 6.12
C TYR A 305 -41.69 21.73 4.62
N ALA A 306 -42.09 22.96 4.30
CA ALA A 306 -42.02 23.49 2.95
C ALA A 306 -41.03 24.67 2.92
N TYR A 307 -39.75 24.39 3.19
CA TYR A 307 -38.66 25.34 2.92
C TYR A 307 -37.32 24.61 2.85
N GLU A 308 -36.93 24.20 1.65
CA GLU A 308 -35.56 23.81 1.35
C GLU A 308 -34.79 25.12 1.13
N GLY A 309 -33.92 25.46 2.08
CA GLY A 309 -33.30 26.79 2.14
C GLY A 309 -32.50 27.17 0.90
N ASP A 310 -32.30 28.49 0.75
CA ASP A 310 -31.47 29.09 -0.29
C ASP A 310 -30.06 28.50 -0.32
N GLY A 311 -29.64 28.11 -1.52
CA GLY A 311 -28.39 27.40 -1.79
C GLY A 311 -27.15 28.13 -1.27
N ASN A 312 -26.33 27.39 -0.54
CA ASN A 312 -24.97 27.77 -0.19
C ASN A 312 -24.08 27.81 -1.44
N THR A 313 -23.33 28.90 -1.59
CA THR A 313 -22.24 29.09 -2.56
C THR A 313 -21.04 28.18 -2.25
N THR A 314 -21.12 26.91 -2.62
CA THR A 314 -19.95 26.05 -2.81
C THR A 314 -19.99 25.49 -4.21
N GLY A 315 -18.92 25.75 -4.96
CA GLY A 315 -18.80 25.54 -6.41
C GLY A 315 -19.30 24.19 -6.91
N SER A 316 -19.81 24.23 -8.13
CA SER A 316 -20.27 23.11 -8.94
C SER A 316 -19.39 21.86 -8.74
N LEU A 317 -20.03 20.76 -8.34
CA LEU A 317 -19.43 19.44 -8.42
C LEU A 317 -19.34 19.07 -9.91
N SER A 318 -18.15 19.22 -10.48
CA SER A 318 -17.80 18.65 -11.78
C SER A 318 -18.02 17.14 -11.77
N SER A 319 -18.57 16.63 -12.87
CA SER A 319 -18.99 15.26 -13.10
C SER A 319 -17.92 14.21 -12.76
N LEU A 320 -18.35 13.14 -12.09
CA LEU A 320 -17.59 11.91 -11.80
C LEU A 320 -17.40 11.03 -13.05
N ALA A 321 -16.84 11.59 -14.12
CA ALA A 321 -16.45 10.82 -15.30
C ALA A 321 -15.18 11.42 -15.92
N SER A 322 -14.05 11.29 -15.22
CA SER A 322 -12.75 11.30 -15.89
C SER A 322 -11.70 10.67 -14.98
N GLY A 323 -11.14 9.55 -15.45
CA GLY A 323 -9.90 9.02 -14.92
C GLY A 323 -9.95 7.60 -14.39
N THR A 324 -10.27 6.60 -15.22
CA THR A 324 -9.57 5.31 -15.26
C THR A 324 -9.84 4.59 -16.59
N ASP A 325 -8.76 4.25 -17.27
CA ASP A 325 -8.63 3.31 -18.40
C ASP A 325 -9.33 3.69 -19.73
N GLU A 326 -8.51 4.09 -20.70
CA GLU A 326 -8.86 4.09 -22.14
C GLU A 326 -8.88 2.65 -22.66
N GLY A 327 -9.83 1.85 -22.17
CA GLY A 327 -10.32 0.69 -22.90
C GLY A 327 -11.66 1.07 -23.49
N ASP A 328 -11.83 0.99 -24.80
CA ASP A 328 -13.13 1.13 -25.46
C ASP A 328 -14.14 0.20 -24.76
N LEU A 329 -15.00 0.78 -23.92
CA LEU A 329 -16.01 0.03 -23.19
C LEU A 329 -17.11 -0.33 -24.17
N ASN A 330 -16.92 -1.42 -24.92
CA ASN A 330 -17.94 -1.94 -25.82
C ASN A 330 -19.05 -2.63 -24.98
N PHE A 331 -20.27 -2.11 -25.08
CA PHE A 331 -21.46 -2.61 -24.37
C PHE A 331 -22.44 -3.39 -25.26
N ASP A 332 -22.01 -3.86 -26.44
CA ASP A 332 -22.84 -4.61 -27.40
C ASP A 332 -23.47 -5.87 -26.80
N TYR A 333 -22.81 -6.47 -25.80
CA TYR A 333 -23.31 -7.63 -25.08
C TYR A 333 -24.61 -7.34 -24.29
N LEU A 334 -24.94 -6.07 -23.98
CA LEU A 334 -26.19 -5.68 -23.31
C LEU A 334 -27.43 -6.01 -24.14
N SER A 335 -27.30 -6.07 -25.46
CA SER A 335 -28.39 -6.44 -26.37
C SER A 335 -28.88 -7.88 -26.18
N ASN A 336 -28.04 -8.77 -25.64
CA ASN A 336 -28.33 -10.20 -25.50
C ASN A 336 -28.99 -10.59 -24.17
N PHE A 337 -29.12 -9.68 -23.19
CA PHE A 337 -29.71 -10.00 -21.87
C PHE A 337 -31.25 -10.05 -21.86
N GLY A 338 -31.88 -9.80 -23.02
CA GLY A 338 -33.32 -9.92 -23.18
C GLY A 338 -34.11 -8.65 -22.82
N PRO A 339 -35.45 -8.71 -22.91
CA PRO A 339 -36.30 -7.53 -23.05
C PRO A 339 -36.31 -6.60 -21.83
N ARG A 340 -35.95 -7.11 -20.63
CA ARG A 340 -35.87 -6.29 -19.42
C ARG A 340 -34.69 -5.31 -19.43
N PHE A 341 -33.66 -5.60 -20.20
CA PHE A 341 -32.43 -4.79 -20.30
C PHE A 341 -32.40 -3.93 -21.57
N ARG A 342 -33.47 -3.93 -22.36
CA ARG A 342 -33.61 -3.17 -23.61
C ARG A 342 -33.28 -1.68 -23.42
N LYS A 343 -33.73 -1.09 -22.32
CA LYS A 343 -33.52 0.34 -22.03
C LYS A 343 -32.07 0.68 -21.67
N LEU A 344 -31.32 -0.28 -21.12
CA LEU A 344 -29.90 -0.12 -20.85
C LEU A 344 -29.09 -0.31 -22.13
N ALA A 345 -29.44 -1.30 -22.95
CA ALA A 345 -28.85 -1.48 -24.28
C ALA A 345 -29.07 -0.24 -25.18
N ASP A 346 -30.20 0.45 -25.02
CA ASP A 346 -30.53 1.69 -25.74
C ASP A 346 -29.77 2.92 -25.22
N MET A 347 -29.36 2.94 -23.95
CA MET A 347 -28.61 4.07 -23.37
C MET A 347 -27.09 3.95 -23.53
N TYR A 348 -26.58 2.73 -23.74
CA TYR A 348 -25.14 2.44 -23.74
C TYR A 348 -24.65 1.68 -24.98
N GLY A 349 -25.55 1.26 -25.88
CA GLY A 349 -25.17 0.71 -27.18
C GLY A 349 -24.67 1.82 -28.11
N GLU A 350 -23.65 1.54 -28.90
CA GLU A 350 -23.21 2.46 -29.94
C GLU A 350 -24.31 2.62 -31.00
N ASP A 351 -24.71 3.87 -31.26
CA ASP A 351 -25.41 4.19 -32.50
C ASP A 351 -24.44 3.91 -33.66
N PRO A 352 -24.85 3.25 -34.75
CA PRO A 352 -24.00 3.11 -35.93
C PRO A 352 -23.74 4.52 -36.46
N SER A 353 -22.55 5.04 -36.16
CA SER A 353 -22.07 6.30 -36.72
C SER A 353 -22.06 6.14 -38.23
N ASP A 354 -22.81 7.01 -38.91
CA ASP A 354 -22.71 7.23 -40.34
C ASP A 354 -21.23 7.49 -40.69
N GLU A 355 -20.54 6.50 -41.25
CA GLU A 355 -19.19 6.67 -41.79
C GLU A 355 -19.29 7.61 -43.00
N GLU A 356 -18.92 8.88 -42.78
CA GLU A 356 -18.66 9.81 -43.87
C GLU A 356 -17.45 9.32 -44.68
N ASP A 357 -17.71 9.17 -45.97
CA ASP A 357 -16.79 8.89 -47.06
C ASP A 357 -15.52 9.75 -47.01
N ASP A 358 -14.37 9.11 -46.84
CA ASP A 358 -13.08 9.63 -47.32
C ASP A 358 -12.18 8.48 -47.79
N ASN A 359 -12.48 7.97 -48.99
CA ASN A 359 -11.49 7.21 -49.74
C ASN A 359 -11.53 7.60 -51.22
N PHE A 360 -10.83 8.69 -51.55
CA PHE A 360 -10.52 9.04 -52.93
C PHE A 360 -9.14 8.50 -53.32
N HIS A 361 -9.13 7.80 -54.46
CA HIS A 361 -8.00 7.31 -55.27
C HIS A 361 -7.40 5.92 -54.95
N ASN A 362 -7.91 4.88 -55.62
CA ASN A 362 -7.32 4.45 -56.90
C ASN A 362 -8.07 3.29 -57.59
N ALA A 363 -8.08 3.37 -58.92
CA ALA A 363 -8.13 2.28 -59.90
C ALA A 363 -9.42 1.44 -60.09
N ALA A 364 -10.14 1.85 -61.14
CA ALA A 364 -10.37 1.07 -62.36
C ALA A 364 -11.40 -0.10 -62.39
N SER A 365 -12.27 0.05 -63.40
CA SER A 365 -12.80 -0.94 -64.34
C SER A 365 -13.97 -1.86 -63.94
N GLU A 366 -15.03 -1.72 -64.76
CA GLU A 366 -15.94 -2.76 -65.28
C GLU A 366 -16.99 -3.34 -64.29
N SER A 367 -18.23 -3.69 -64.65
CA SER A 367 -19.02 -3.64 -65.89
C SER A 367 -20.48 -4.05 -65.55
N TRP A 368 -21.46 -3.34 -66.12
CA TRP A 368 -22.77 -3.77 -66.64
C TRP A 368 -23.65 -4.78 -65.85
N CYS A 369 -24.81 -4.30 -65.37
CA CYS A 369 -26.14 -4.49 -65.99
C CYS A 369 -27.20 -3.68 -65.23
#